data_AF-Q17XJ4-F1
#
_entry.id   AF-Q17XJ4-F1
#
_cell.length_a   1.000
_cell.length_b   1.000
_cell.length_c   1.000
_cell.angle_alpha   90.00
_cell.angle_beta   90.00
_cell.angle_gamma   90.00
#
_symmetry.space_group_name_H-M   'P 1'
#
loop_
_entity.id
_entity.type
_entity.pdbx_description
1 polymer ?
#
loop_
_entity_poly.entity_id
_entity_poly.type
_entity_poly.pdbx_seq_one_letter_code
_entity_poly.pdbx_strand_id
1 'polypeptide(L)'
;MEKLPRKRVSKTKSQKLINSLTTQKNRALLKKISSNEMLLELEKGAFKKNEAYFISDEEDKNYVLVPDNVISLLAENARKAFEARLKAELERDIIIQAPIDFEDVREVSLQLLENLRQKDGNLPNINTLNFVKQIKKEHPNLFFNFDNMFKQPPFNENNFENFDSNDEENF
;
A
#
# COMPACT_ATOMS: atom_id res chain seq x y z
N MET A 1 24.99 10.58 -24.67
CA MET A 1 24.56 10.05 -23.35
C MET A 1 24.37 8.55 -23.48
N GLU A 2 25.32 7.79 -22.95
CA GLU A 2 25.34 6.33 -22.99
C GLU A 2 24.19 5.77 -22.14
N LYS A 3 23.21 5.13 -22.78
CA LYS A 3 22.07 4.53 -22.08
C LYS A 3 22.55 3.24 -21.42
N LEU A 4 22.83 3.30 -20.11
CA LEU A 4 23.13 2.13 -19.29
C LEU A 4 22.05 1.04 -19.48
N PRO A 5 22.44 -0.20 -19.82
CA PRO A 5 21.49 -1.27 -20.06
C PRO A 5 20.85 -1.69 -18.74
N ARG A 6 19.52 -1.51 -18.63
CA ARG A 6 18.70 -2.15 -17.60
C ARG A 6 18.89 -3.65 -17.74
N LYS A 7 19.78 -4.25 -16.94
CA LYS A 7 19.96 -5.69 -16.83
C LYS A 7 18.60 -6.29 -16.46
N ARG A 8 17.86 -6.75 -17.46
CA ARG A 8 16.72 -7.65 -17.28
C ARG A 8 17.29 -8.88 -16.60
N VAL A 9 17.19 -8.94 -15.26
CA VAL A 9 17.42 -10.19 -14.55
C VAL A 9 16.46 -11.18 -15.19
N SER A 10 17.01 -12.16 -15.93
CA SER A 10 16.20 -13.12 -16.65
C SER A 10 15.24 -13.76 -15.66
N LYS A 11 13.94 -13.85 -16.00
CA LYS A 11 12.89 -14.42 -15.13
C LYS A 11 13.34 -15.71 -14.43
N THR A 12 14.16 -16.50 -15.11
CA THR A 12 14.80 -17.74 -14.63
C THR A 12 15.66 -17.57 -13.37
N LYS A 13 16.43 -16.48 -13.23
CA LYS A 13 17.32 -16.26 -12.06
C LYS A 13 16.50 -15.99 -10.80
N SER A 14 15.50 -15.12 -10.90
CA SER A 14 14.60 -14.82 -9.77
C SER A 14 13.81 -16.06 -9.36
N GLN A 15 13.34 -16.87 -10.31
CA GLN A 15 12.62 -18.10 -10.01
C GLN A 15 13.48 -19.13 -9.25
N LYS A 16 14.75 -19.29 -9.64
CA LYS A 16 15.68 -20.19 -8.93
C LYS A 16 15.90 -19.77 -7.49
N LEU A 17 16.08 -18.48 -7.26
CA LEU A 17 16.25 -17.93 -5.91
C LEU A 17 14.98 -18.12 -5.07
N ILE A 18 13.81 -17.77 -5.60
CA ILE A 18 12.52 -17.97 -4.91
C ILE A 18 12.34 -19.45 -4.56
N ASN A 19 12.62 -20.35 -5.50
CA ASN A 19 12.54 -21.79 -5.26
C ASN A 19 13.53 -22.23 -4.17
N SER A 20 14.75 -21.69 -4.12
CA SER A 20 15.71 -22.03 -3.05
C SER A 20 15.25 -21.57 -1.67
N LEU A 21 14.57 -20.42 -1.59
CA LEU A 21 14.00 -19.89 -0.34
C LEU A 21 12.80 -20.70 0.15
N THR A 22 11.92 -21.15 -0.76
CA THR A 22 10.72 -21.91 -0.39
C THR A 22 10.99 -23.38 -0.11
N THR A 23 11.92 -24.00 -0.83
CA THR A 23 12.20 -25.44 -0.71
C THR A 23 13.25 -25.77 0.35
N GLN A 24 13.99 -24.77 0.85
CA GLN A 24 15.11 -24.95 1.79
C GLN A 24 16.10 -26.03 1.34
N LYS A 25 16.35 -26.10 0.03
CA LYS A 25 17.12 -27.21 -0.57
C LYS A 25 18.58 -27.23 -0.10
N ASN A 26 19.16 -26.06 0.16
CA ASN A 26 20.54 -25.91 0.55
C ASN A 26 20.63 -25.69 2.06
N ARG A 27 21.38 -26.57 2.74
CA ARG A 27 21.59 -26.53 4.18
C ARG A 27 23.07 -26.57 4.50
N ALA A 28 23.47 -25.81 5.51
CA ALA A 28 24.84 -25.75 5.99
C ALA A 28 24.87 -25.63 7.51
N LEU A 29 25.94 -26.11 8.11
CA LEU A 29 26.24 -26.00 9.53
C LEU A 29 27.33 -24.96 9.73
N LEU A 30 27.15 -24.08 10.70
CA LEU A 30 28.10 -23.05 11.09
C LEU A 30 28.82 -23.49 12.36
N LYS A 31 30.11 -23.78 12.24
CA LYS A 31 30.97 -24.19 13.36
C LYS A 31 31.93 -23.07 13.71
N LYS A 32 32.15 -22.83 15.00
CA LYS A 32 33.10 -21.80 15.43
C LYS A 32 34.52 -22.36 15.44
N ILE A 33 35.45 -21.72 14.72
CA ILE A 33 36.87 -22.11 14.73
C ILE A 33 37.65 -21.26 15.74
N SER A 34 37.40 -19.95 15.76
CA SER A 34 38.08 -19.00 16.63
C SER A 34 37.13 -17.86 17.04
N SER A 35 37.65 -16.82 17.70
CA SER A 35 36.82 -15.66 18.07
C SER A 35 36.23 -14.93 16.86
N ASN A 36 36.92 -14.94 15.72
CA ASN A 36 36.57 -14.17 14.53
C ASN A 36 36.31 -15.03 13.29
N GLU A 37 36.44 -16.35 13.40
CA GLU A 37 36.33 -17.27 12.27
C GLU A 37 35.30 -18.34 12.54
N MET A 38 34.48 -18.60 11.52
CA MET A 38 33.51 -19.67 11.50
C MET A 38 33.67 -20.48 10.22
N LEU A 39 33.54 -21.79 10.35
CA LEU A 39 33.50 -22.74 9.25
C LEU A 39 32.05 -22.92 8.81
N LEU A 40 31.78 -22.71 7.52
CA LEU A 40 30.51 -23.08 6.91
C LEU A 40 30.66 -24.45 6.23
N GLU A 41 30.08 -25.48 6.82
CA GLU A 41 30.08 -26.85 6.30
C GLU A 41 28.75 -27.14 5.58
N LEU A 42 28.80 -27.44 4.29
CA LEU A 42 27.58 -27.73 3.52
C LEU A 42 27.10 -29.16 3.83
N GLU A 43 25.92 -29.29 4.45
CA GLU A 43 25.28 -30.60 4.66
C GLU A 43 24.58 -31.08 3.38
N LYS A 44 23.97 -30.13 2.64
CA LYS A 44 23.20 -30.44 1.44
C LYS A 44 23.29 -29.31 0.43
N GLY A 45 23.58 -29.68 -0.81
CA GLY A 45 23.68 -28.75 -1.95
C GLY A 45 25.11 -28.34 -2.26
N ALA A 46 25.27 -27.29 -3.06
CA ALA A 46 26.56 -26.75 -3.45
C ALA A 46 26.49 -25.22 -3.39
N PHE A 47 27.58 -24.57 -2.98
CA PHE A 47 27.62 -23.11 -2.92
C PHE A 47 27.56 -22.49 -4.31
N LYS A 48 26.52 -21.71 -4.53
CA LYS A 48 26.14 -21.02 -5.77
C LYS A 48 25.68 -19.62 -5.43
N LYS A 49 26.14 -18.66 -6.23
CA LYS A 49 25.97 -17.21 -5.99
C LYS A 49 24.53 -16.67 -6.03
N ASN A 50 23.55 -17.42 -6.52
CA ASN A 50 22.16 -16.95 -6.74
C ASN A 50 21.11 -17.83 -6.03
N GLU A 51 21.49 -18.53 -4.97
CA GLU A 51 20.59 -19.39 -4.20
C GLU A 51 20.70 -19.00 -2.71
N ALA A 52 19.65 -19.25 -1.95
CA ALA A 52 19.65 -19.10 -0.49
C ALA A 52 20.21 -20.36 0.19
N TYR A 53 20.85 -20.18 1.35
CA TYR A 53 21.35 -21.26 2.20
C TYR A 53 20.77 -21.09 3.60
N PHE A 54 20.20 -22.16 4.12
CA PHE A 54 19.73 -22.23 5.50
C PHE A 54 20.86 -22.75 6.35
N ILE A 55 21.23 -21.97 7.37
CA ILE A 55 22.41 -22.20 8.18
C ILE A 55 21.95 -22.44 9.62
N SER A 56 22.32 -23.56 10.20
CA SER A 56 22.20 -23.80 11.65
C SER A 56 23.55 -23.61 12.33
N ASP A 57 23.58 -23.08 13.55
CA ASP A 57 24.77 -23.09 14.39
C ASP A 57 24.76 -24.26 15.39
N GLU A 58 25.82 -24.35 16.20
CA GLU A 58 25.97 -25.37 17.26
C GLU A 58 24.93 -25.24 18.39
N GLU A 59 24.20 -24.12 18.49
CA GLU A 59 23.15 -23.85 19.47
C GLU A 59 21.73 -23.98 18.86
N ASP A 60 21.60 -24.63 17.69
CA ASP A 60 20.35 -24.78 16.93
C ASP A 60 19.69 -23.46 16.50
N LYS A 61 20.43 -22.35 16.47
CA LYS A 61 19.94 -21.07 15.92
C LYS A 61 20.02 -21.10 14.40
N ASN A 62 18.95 -20.63 13.78
CA ASN A 62 18.78 -20.69 12.33
C ASN A 62 18.98 -19.32 11.68
N TYR A 63 19.78 -19.31 10.64
CA TYR A 63 20.13 -18.15 9.83
C TYR A 63 19.88 -18.46 8.35
N VAL A 64 19.76 -17.42 7.55
CA VAL A 64 19.67 -17.56 6.09
C VAL A 64 20.72 -16.68 5.44
N LEU A 65 21.59 -17.30 4.65
CA LEU A 65 22.49 -16.58 3.77
C LEU A 65 21.80 -16.39 2.42
N VAL A 66 21.65 -15.12 2.03
CA VAL A 66 21.13 -14.71 0.74
C VAL A 66 22.08 -13.72 0.08
N PRO A 67 22.10 -13.63 -1.26
CA PRO A 67 22.78 -12.54 -1.94
C PRO A 67 22.20 -11.18 -1.51
N ASP A 68 23.05 -10.18 -1.38
CA ASP A 68 22.73 -8.83 -0.89
C ASP A 68 21.55 -8.18 -1.65
N ASN A 69 21.54 -8.31 -2.98
CA ASN A 69 20.52 -7.75 -3.85
C ASN A 69 19.11 -8.31 -3.59
N VAL A 70 19.01 -9.46 -2.92
CA VAL A 70 17.73 -10.09 -2.57
C VAL A 70 17.05 -9.34 -1.44
N ILE A 71 17.80 -8.87 -0.45
CA ILE A 71 17.25 -8.13 0.68
C ILE A 71 16.63 -6.82 0.20
N SER A 72 17.34 -6.08 -0.64
CA SER A 72 16.81 -4.84 -1.25
C SER A 72 15.56 -5.12 -2.08
N LEU A 73 15.56 -6.19 -2.87
CA LEU A 73 14.38 -6.58 -3.67
C LEU A 73 13.18 -6.97 -2.80
N LEU A 74 13.40 -7.70 -1.71
CA LEU A 74 12.34 -8.06 -0.75
C LEU A 74 11.77 -6.82 -0.06
N ALA A 75 12.63 -5.91 0.41
CA ALA A 75 12.21 -4.65 1.01
C ALA A 75 11.39 -3.79 0.04
N GLU A 76 11.83 -3.65 -1.21
CA GLU A 76 11.10 -2.92 -2.24
C GLU A 76 9.73 -3.54 -2.54
N ASN A 77 9.65 -4.86 -2.65
CA ASN A 77 8.40 -5.55 -2.91
C ASN A 77 7.44 -5.46 -1.72
N ALA A 78 7.95 -5.58 -0.50
CA ALA A 78 7.16 -5.39 0.71
C ALA A 78 6.59 -3.96 0.79
N ARG A 79 7.42 -2.96 0.49
CA ARG A 79 6.97 -1.56 0.41
C ARG A 79 5.87 -1.38 -0.64
N LYS A 80 6.06 -1.87 -1.87
CA LYS A 80 5.05 -1.77 -2.94
C LYS A 80 3.75 -2.48 -2.57
N ALA A 81 3.83 -3.66 -1.95
CA ALA A 81 2.64 -4.40 -1.51
C ALA A 81 1.89 -3.64 -0.41
N PHE A 82 2.62 -3.06 0.54
CA PHE A 82 2.04 -2.20 1.57
C PHE A 82 1.36 -0.96 0.97
N GLU A 83 2.04 -0.23 0.07
CA GLU A 83 1.46 0.94 -0.60
C GLU A 83 0.22 0.59 -1.44
N ALA A 84 0.25 -0.54 -2.17
CA ALA A 84 -0.89 -0.99 -2.96
C ALA A 84 -2.09 -1.34 -2.06
N ARG A 85 -1.84 -2.01 -0.93
CA ARG A 85 -2.88 -2.28 0.08
C ARG A 85 -3.45 -0.97 0.63
N LEU A 86 -2.59 -0.03 1.00
CA LEU A 86 -3.03 1.24 1.58
C LEU A 86 -3.88 2.06 0.59
N LYS A 87 -3.53 2.07 -0.69
CA LYS A 87 -4.33 2.70 -1.76
C LYS A 87 -5.68 2.03 -1.93
N ALA A 88 -5.74 0.70 -1.90
CA ALA A 88 -7.01 -0.02 -1.99
C ALA A 88 -7.92 0.23 -0.78
N GLU A 89 -7.36 0.28 0.43
CA GLU A 89 -8.10 0.65 1.65
C GLU A 89 -8.61 2.10 1.56
N LEU A 90 -7.78 3.02 1.05
CA LEU A 90 -8.16 4.41 0.83
C LEU A 90 -9.32 4.55 -0.16
N GLU A 91 -9.25 3.90 -1.33
CA GLU A 91 -10.32 3.91 -2.33
C GLU A 91 -11.64 3.39 -1.76
N ARG A 92 -11.59 2.27 -1.02
CA ARG A 92 -12.76 1.71 -0.33
C ARG A 92 -13.36 2.73 0.65
N ASP A 93 -12.54 3.39 1.45
CA ASP A 93 -13.01 4.31 2.48
C ASP A 93 -13.49 5.65 1.91
N ILE A 94 -12.94 6.09 0.78
CA ILE A 94 -13.49 7.20 -0.02
C ILE A 94 -14.93 6.90 -0.40
N ILE A 95 -15.19 5.73 -1.02
CA ILE A 95 -16.55 5.31 -1.43
C ILE A 95 -17.52 5.34 -0.25
N ILE A 96 -17.10 4.85 0.92
CA ILE A 96 -17.91 4.86 2.16
C ILE A 96 -18.29 6.28 2.60
N GLN A 97 -17.43 7.27 2.36
CA GLN A 97 -17.70 8.67 2.72
C GLN A 97 -18.59 9.41 1.70
N ALA A 98 -19.03 8.73 0.63
CA ALA A 98 -19.91 9.24 -0.43
C ALA A 98 -19.32 10.47 -1.14
N PRO A 99 -18.31 10.29 -2.02
CA PRO A 99 -17.74 11.38 -2.80
C PRO A 99 -18.75 11.87 -3.84
N ILE A 100 -18.69 13.16 -4.21
CA ILE A 100 -19.46 13.71 -5.33
C ILE A 100 -18.85 13.22 -6.64
N ASP A 101 -17.53 13.35 -6.77
CA ASP A 101 -16.73 12.75 -7.83
C ASP A 101 -15.62 11.91 -7.20
N PHE A 102 -15.63 10.60 -7.45
CA PHE A 102 -14.66 9.67 -6.88
C PHE A 102 -13.24 9.98 -7.36
N GLU A 103 -13.05 10.37 -8.62
CA GLU A 103 -11.72 10.55 -9.20
C GLU A 103 -11.04 11.78 -8.60
N ASP A 104 -11.76 12.89 -8.50
CA ASP A 104 -11.27 14.12 -7.86
C ASP A 104 -10.88 13.88 -6.40
N VAL A 105 -11.73 13.18 -5.63
CA VAL A 105 -11.44 12.87 -4.23
C VAL A 105 -10.23 11.94 -4.13
N ARG A 106 -10.09 10.98 -5.04
CA ARG A 106 -8.96 10.05 -5.06
C ARG A 106 -7.65 10.81 -5.31
N GLU A 107 -7.62 11.70 -6.29
CA GLU A 107 -6.42 12.49 -6.61
C GLU A 107 -5.99 13.35 -5.41
N VAL A 108 -6.92 14.08 -4.79
CA VAL A 108 -6.65 14.88 -3.58
C VAL A 108 -6.16 13.99 -2.44
N SER A 109 -6.81 12.85 -2.23
CA SER A 109 -6.43 11.93 -1.15
C SER A 109 -5.05 11.32 -1.34
N LEU A 110 -4.67 10.98 -2.59
CA LEU A 110 -3.33 10.49 -2.91
C LEU A 110 -2.26 11.57 -2.70
N GLN A 111 -2.54 12.81 -3.10
CA GLN A 111 -1.63 13.93 -2.88
C GLN A 111 -1.40 14.17 -1.37
N LEU A 112 -2.47 14.17 -0.58
CA LEU A 112 -2.38 14.31 0.88
C LEU A 112 -1.66 13.13 1.53
N LEU A 113 -1.86 11.91 1.02
CA LEU A 113 -1.17 10.72 1.51
C LEU A 113 0.34 10.79 1.24
N GLU A 114 0.74 11.27 0.07
CA GLU A 114 2.17 11.44 -0.26
C GLU A 114 2.87 12.46 0.65
N ASN A 115 2.15 13.47 1.16
CA ASN A 115 2.69 14.42 2.14
C ASN A 115 3.03 13.76 3.48
N LEU A 116 2.47 12.58 3.77
CA LEU A 116 2.77 11.80 4.97
C LEU A 116 4.02 10.91 4.81
N ARG A 117 4.62 10.85 3.62
CA ARG A 117 5.79 10.00 3.35
C ARG A 117 6.96 10.37 4.26
N GLN A 118 7.51 9.35 4.91
CA GLN A 118 8.62 9.50 5.84
C GLN A 118 9.95 9.70 5.12
N LYS A 119 10.99 10.12 5.86
CA LYS A 119 12.34 10.40 5.32
C LYS A 119 13.01 9.16 4.70
N ASP A 120 12.62 7.96 5.12
CA ASP A 120 13.08 6.68 4.56
C ASP A 120 12.37 6.31 3.24
N GLY A 121 11.42 7.14 2.81
CA GLY A 121 10.62 6.93 1.62
C GLY A 121 9.44 5.99 1.81
N ASN A 122 9.09 5.58 3.04
CA ASN A 122 7.93 4.74 3.31
C ASN A 122 6.69 5.58 3.66
N LEU A 123 5.51 5.09 3.28
CA LEU A 123 4.24 5.62 3.78
C LEU A 123 3.99 5.10 5.20
N PRO A 124 3.48 5.92 6.12
CA PRO A 124 3.12 5.47 7.45
C PRO A 124 1.93 4.52 7.42
N ASN A 125 1.82 3.67 8.43
CA ASN A 125 0.61 2.91 8.68
C ASN A 125 -0.45 3.83 9.30
N ILE A 126 -1.46 4.18 8.52
CA ILE A 126 -2.54 5.08 8.90
C ILE A 126 -3.88 4.36 8.90
N ASN A 127 -4.83 4.87 9.70
CA ASN A 127 -6.22 4.48 9.58
C ASN A 127 -6.84 5.28 8.42
N THR A 128 -7.01 4.62 7.27
CA THR A 128 -7.55 5.23 6.03
C THR A 128 -8.94 5.82 6.23
N LEU A 129 -9.82 5.19 7.01
CA LEU A 129 -11.16 5.70 7.28
C LEU A 129 -11.12 7.04 8.03
N ASN A 130 -10.31 7.14 9.07
CA ASN A 130 -10.14 8.39 9.81
C ASN A 130 -9.48 9.47 8.95
N PHE A 131 -8.53 9.08 8.10
CA PHE A 131 -7.89 9.97 7.14
C PHE A 131 -8.90 10.54 6.14
N VAL A 132 -9.74 9.72 5.51
CA VAL A 132 -10.79 10.20 4.59
C VAL A 132 -11.83 11.06 5.33
N LYS A 133 -12.21 10.72 6.56
CA LYS A 133 -13.09 11.59 7.38
C LYS A 133 -12.48 12.97 7.63
N GLN A 134 -11.18 13.03 7.84
CA GLN A 134 -10.46 14.30 7.98
C GLN A 134 -10.48 15.08 6.66
N ILE A 135 -10.24 14.42 5.53
CA ILE A 135 -10.35 15.04 4.20
C ILE A 135 -11.77 15.59 3.97
N LYS A 136 -12.82 14.82 4.30
CA LYS A 136 -14.22 15.29 4.21
C LYS A 136 -14.50 16.53 5.06
N LYS A 137 -13.84 16.66 6.21
CA LYS A 137 -13.96 17.84 7.08
C LYS A 137 -13.21 19.06 6.51
N GLU A 138 -12.04 18.85 5.93
CA GLU A 138 -11.19 19.91 5.35
C GLU A 138 -11.69 20.34 3.95
N HIS A 139 -12.29 19.42 3.21
CA HIS A 139 -12.80 19.60 1.85
C HIS A 139 -14.25 19.10 1.73
N PRO A 140 -15.22 19.73 2.43
CA PRO A 140 -16.61 19.26 2.45
C PRO A 140 -17.28 19.28 1.07
N ASN A 141 -16.83 20.15 0.16
CA ASN A 141 -17.35 20.26 -1.21
C ASN A 141 -17.04 19.05 -2.10
N LEU A 142 -16.19 18.14 -1.65
CA LEU A 142 -15.85 16.92 -2.39
C LEU A 142 -16.79 15.74 -2.07
N PHE A 143 -17.64 15.87 -1.05
CA PHE A 143 -18.47 14.78 -0.53
C PHE A 143 -19.92 15.20 -0.36
N PHE A 144 -20.83 14.24 -0.43
CA PHE A 144 -22.22 14.49 -0.07
C PHE A 144 -22.35 14.73 1.45
N ASN A 145 -23.09 15.78 1.80
CA ASN A 145 -23.49 16.09 3.18
C ASN A 145 -25.00 15.89 3.34
N PHE A 146 -25.40 14.69 3.78
CA PHE A 146 -26.80 14.33 3.96
C PHE A 146 -27.45 15.00 5.18
N ASP A 147 -26.67 15.46 6.17
CA ASP A 147 -27.20 16.13 7.37
C ASP A 147 -27.92 17.45 7.04
N ASN A 148 -27.58 18.04 5.90
CA ASN A 148 -28.18 19.28 5.40
C ASN A 148 -29.35 19.04 4.42
N MET A 149 -29.51 17.82 3.90
CA MET A 149 -30.47 17.54 2.82
C MET A 149 -31.93 17.53 3.32
N PHE A 150 -32.15 17.13 4.58
CA PHE A 150 -33.48 17.03 5.18
C PHE A 150 -33.89 18.26 6.01
N LYS A 151 -33.07 19.32 6.03
CA LYS A 151 -33.46 20.61 6.62
C LYS A 151 -34.25 21.45 5.60
N GLN A 152 -35.27 20.85 4.99
CA GLN A 152 -36.32 21.66 4.38
C GLN A 152 -37.23 22.15 5.51
N PRO A 153 -37.55 23.46 5.59
CA PRO A 153 -38.59 23.91 6.52
C PRO A 153 -39.89 23.14 6.22
N PRO A 154 -40.76 22.90 7.23
CA PRO A 154 -42.00 22.18 7.01
C PRO A 154 -42.74 22.81 5.84
N PHE A 155 -43.16 21.98 4.89
CA PHE A 155 -44.08 22.36 3.82
C PHE A 155 -45.25 23.10 4.47
N ASN A 156 -45.33 24.42 4.25
CA ASN A 156 -46.45 25.22 4.71
C ASN A 156 -47.51 25.14 3.61
N GLU A 157 -48.54 24.33 3.83
CA GLU A 157 -49.65 24.14 2.88
C GLU A 157 -50.36 25.46 2.52
N ASN A 158 -50.19 26.51 3.34
CA ASN A 158 -50.80 27.83 3.12
C ASN A 158 -50.26 28.61 1.91
N ASN A 159 -49.26 28.11 1.18
CA ASN A 159 -48.76 28.76 -0.04
C ASN A 159 -49.49 28.35 -1.32
N PHE A 160 -50.47 27.43 -1.27
CA PHE A 160 -51.27 27.07 -2.44
C PHE A 160 -52.59 27.86 -2.58
N GLU A 161 -52.99 28.66 -1.60
CA GLU A 161 -54.29 29.37 -1.66
C GLU A 161 -54.30 30.68 -2.48
N ASN A 162 -53.21 31.04 -3.18
CA ASN A 162 -53.19 32.27 -4.00
C ASN A 162 -52.88 32.03 -5.50
N PHE A 163 -53.04 30.81 -6.00
CA PHE A 163 -52.94 30.50 -7.44
C PHE A 163 -54.28 29.98 -7.97
N ASP A 164 -55.36 30.72 -7.78
CA ASP A 164 -56.54 30.70 -8.67
C ASP A 164 -57.55 31.75 -8.23
N SER A 165 -57.31 33.00 -8.61
CA SER A 165 -58.35 34.01 -8.90
C SER A 165 -57.66 35.34 -9.14
N ASN A 166 -57.39 35.64 -10.42
CA ASN A 166 -57.43 36.98 -11.04
C ASN A 166 -56.72 37.06 -12.41
N ASP A 167 -56.48 35.93 -13.07
CA ASP A 167 -56.19 35.90 -14.51
C ASP A 167 -57.51 35.89 -15.31
N GLU A 168 -58.29 36.96 -15.24
CA GLU A 168 -59.13 37.35 -16.38
C GLU A 168 -58.86 38.81 -16.68
N GLU A 169 -58.03 38.96 -17.71
CA GLU A 169 -57.42 40.17 -18.21
C GLU A 169 -58.44 41.21 -18.66
N ASN A 170 -58.09 42.46 -18.37
CA ASN A 170 -58.58 43.64 -19.07
C ASN A 170 -58.31 43.52 -20.58
N PHE A 171 -59.36 43.53 -21.40
CA PHE A 171 -59.40 44.19 -22.71
C PHE A 171 -60.80 44.72 -23.01
#